data_AF-A0A519W4P9-F1
#
_entry.id   AF-A0A519W4P9-F1
#
_cell.length_a   1.000
_cell.length_b   1.000
_cell.length_c   1.000
_cell.angle_alpha   90.00
_cell.angle_beta   90.00
_cell.angle_gamma   90.00
#
_symmetry.space_group_name_H-M   'P 1'
#
loop_
_entity.id
_entity.type
_entity.pdbx_description
1 polymer ?
#
loop_
_entity_poly.entity_id
_entity_poly.type
_entity_poly.pdbx_seq_one_letter_code
_entity_poly.pdbx_strand_id
1 'polypeptide(L)'
;NYQYSTTYAYGGDLFENNRITQSYYYGLYTYGGLDNTYKKNYIDSAGYYQVYSWYEGSAYYEGNIIPGSTGGQAPYYVIYMYYPNYFGGTGYFEFYNNMVGSENTAAYYGHYLYTYGYSNIKYKHNTIHKGNTTGYNLYFYTSTASNNIELQNNIFTRSTSGTLLYYPYQKLIVSEKVTESAPASETESNNYIGFYNFSFGYKQKVAKDKSISIEPFMKVPMREVTKDNLRLMGTGVKLKFDF
;
A
#
# COMPACT_ATOMS: atom_id res chain seq x y z
N ASN A 1 -6.89 35.87 -15.06
CA ASN A 1 -5.84 34.97 -15.59
C ASN A 1 -4.69 34.90 -14.60
N TYR A 2 -4.77 34.01 -13.62
CA TYR A 2 -3.62 33.68 -12.78
C TYR A 2 -2.80 32.63 -13.52
N GLN A 3 -1.64 33.04 -14.04
CA GLN A 3 -0.65 32.11 -14.57
C GLN A 3 0.02 31.41 -13.40
N TYR A 4 -0.31 30.13 -13.18
CA TYR A 4 0.46 29.26 -12.31
C TYR A 4 1.70 28.81 -13.08
N SER A 5 2.85 29.38 -12.73
CA SER A 5 4.17 28.87 -13.12
C SER A 5 4.33 27.46 -12.57
N THR A 6 4.71 26.51 -13.43
CA THR A 6 4.94 25.08 -13.11
C THR A 6 6.28 24.82 -12.41
N THR A 7 6.88 25.82 -11.75
CA THR A 7 8.28 25.77 -11.29
C THR A 7 8.48 26.13 -9.82
N TYR A 8 7.42 26.14 -9.00
CA TYR A 8 7.59 26.27 -7.55
C TYR A 8 6.87 25.16 -6.79
N ALA A 9 7.57 24.06 -6.62
CA ALA A 9 7.31 23.16 -5.51
C ALA A 9 7.83 23.82 -4.22
N TYR A 10 6.95 24.47 -3.47
CA TYR A 10 7.24 24.81 -2.08
C TYR A 10 6.91 23.56 -1.24
N GLY A 11 7.83 23.15 -0.38
CA GLY A 11 7.73 21.88 0.34
C GLY A 11 8.92 21.62 1.26
N GLY A 12 8.94 20.45 1.89
CA GLY A 12 9.92 20.07 2.91
C GLY A 12 9.54 20.56 4.30
N ASP A 13 8.27 20.92 4.51
CA ASP A 13 7.80 21.38 5.81
C ASP A 13 7.87 20.25 6.83
N LEU A 14 8.34 20.56 8.04
CA LEU A 14 8.39 19.63 9.16
C LEU A 14 7.42 20.06 10.25
N PHE A 15 6.41 19.24 10.48
CA PHE A 15 5.51 19.34 11.62
C PHE A 15 5.82 18.20 12.57
N GLU A 16 6.57 18.49 13.64
CA GLU A 16 6.96 17.47 14.62
C GLU A 16 6.54 17.83 16.05
N ASN A 17 6.03 16.83 16.79
CA ASN A 17 5.69 16.91 18.21
C ASN A 17 4.64 18.00 18.55
N ASN A 18 3.73 18.31 17.64
CA ASN A 18 2.68 19.29 17.89
C ASN A 18 1.43 18.64 18.50
N ARG A 19 0.70 19.42 19.31
CA ARG A 19 -0.68 19.14 19.67
C ARG A 19 -1.61 20.13 18.99
N ILE A 20 -2.46 19.64 18.10
CA ILE A 20 -3.43 20.43 17.33
C ILE A 20 -4.82 20.13 17.89
N THR A 21 -5.47 21.17 18.41
CA THR A 21 -6.76 21.05 19.11
C THR A 21 -7.66 22.25 18.77
N GLN A 22 -8.96 22.10 19.04
CA GLN A 22 -10.02 23.09 18.91
C GLN A 22 -10.14 23.75 17.53
N SER A 23 -9.84 23.01 16.46
CA SER A 23 -9.95 23.55 15.11
C SER A 23 -11.40 23.57 14.62
N TYR A 24 -11.82 24.68 14.02
CA TYR A 24 -13.20 24.83 13.55
C TYR A 24 -13.50 24.00 12.29
N TYR A 25 -12.63 24.05 11.28
CA TYR A 25 -12.79 23.28 10.04
C TYR A 25 -11.80 22.12 9.94
N TYR A 26 -10.51 22.42 9.94
CA TYR A 26 -9.44 21.45 9.68
C TYR A 26 -8.40 21.50 10.79
N GLY A 27 -7.97 20.34 11.29
CA GLY A 27 -6.84 20.28 12.22
C GLY A 27 -5.55 20.65 11.50
N LEU A 28 -5.28 19.95 10.41
CA LEU A 28 -4.20 20.22 9.48
C LEU A 28 -4.76 20.31 8.07
N TYR A 29 -4.49 21.42 7.39
CA TYR A 29 -4.81 21.60 5.97
C TYR A 29 -3.53 21.89 5.18
N THR A 30 -3.22 21.03 4.23
CA THR A 30 -2.02 21.14 3.40
C THR A 30 -2.41 21.18 1.92
N TYR A 31 -1.77 22.07 1.16
CA TYR A 31 -2.10 22.32 -0.23
C TYR A 31 -0.83 22.40 -1.07
N GLY A 32 -0.68 21.49 -2.04
CA GLY A 32 0.36 21.57 -3.06
C GLY A 32 1.80 21.35 -2.58
N GLY A 33 2.00 20.82 -1.37
CA GLY A 33 3.34 20.60 -0.80
C GLY A 33 4.07 19.42 -1.43
N LEU A 34 5.40 19.49 -1.47
CA LEU A 34 6.29 18.36 -1.77
C LEU A 34 7.10 17.96 -0.55
N ASP A 35 7.33 16.68 -0.35
CA ASP A 35 8.22 16.11 0.68
C ASP A 35 7.91 16.60 2.11
N ASN A 36 6.65 16.93 2.38
CA ASN A 36 6.23 17.36 3.71
C ASN A 36 6.30 16.19 4.70
N THR A 37 6.69 16.50 5.93
CA THR A 37 6.92 15.52 6.98
C THR A 37 6.10 15.86 8.22
N TYR A 38 5.28 14.91 8.66
CA TYR A 38 4.41 15.03 9.82
C TYR A 38 4.76 13.93 10.82
N LYS A 39 5.40 14.30 11.94
CA LYS A 39 5.94 13.34 12.92
C LYS A 39 5.34 13.55 14.31
N LYS A 40 4.82 12.47 14.90
CA LYS A 40 4.45 12.42 16.32
C LYS A 40 3.49 13.53 16.75
N ASN A 41 2.64 14.00 15.84
CA ASN A 41 1.63 15.00 16.16
C ASN A 41 0.40 14.35 16.77
N TYR A 42 -0.27 15.07 17.66
CA TYR A 42 -1.56 14.68 18.25
C TYR A 42 -2.65 15.64 17.77
N ILE A 43 -3.61 15.14 16.98
CA ILE A 43 -4.61 15.97 16.28
C ILE A 43 -6.02 15.55 16.72
N ASP A 44 -6.57 16.19 17.75
CA ASP A 44 -7.71 15.65 18.52
C ASP A 44 -9.07 16.31 18.28
N SER A 45 -9.12 17.42 17.53
CA SER A 45 -10.37 18.15 17.33
C SER A 45 -10.36 19.03 16.10
N ALA A 46 -11.25 18.68 15.15
CA ALA A 46 -11.55 19.44 13.95
C ALA A 46 -13.03 19.22 13.58
N GLY A 47 -13.70 20.24 13.06
CA GLY A 47 -15.13 20.14 12.70
C GLY A 47 -15.40 19.26 11.48
N TYR A 48 -14.54 19.29 10.46
CA TYR A 48 -14.73 18.53 9.22
C TYR A 48 -13.70 17.44 9.00
N TYR A 49 -12.40 17.77 9.07
CA TYR A 49 -11.29 16.82 8.82
C TYR A 49 -10.16 17.07 9.81
N GLN A 50 -9.62 16.02 10.44
CA GLN A 50 -8.43 16.20 11.28
C GLN A 50 -7.19 16.43 10.43
N VAL A 51 -7.07 15.70 9.32
CA VAL A 51 -6.05 15.94 8.30
C VAL A 51 -6.73 16.04 6.94
N TYR A 52 -6.48 17.14 6.26
CA TYR A 52 -6.92 17.38 4.91
C TYR A 52 -5.72 17.76 4.03
N SER A 53 -5.37 16.88 3.10
CA SER A 53 -4.26 17.09 2.17
C SER A 53 -4.80 17.18 0.76
N TRP A 54 -4.40 18.22 0.04
CA TRP A 54 -4.89 18.53 -1.29
C TRP A 54 -3.73 18.79 -2.26
N TYR A 55 -3.63 17.98 -3.32
CA TYR A 55 -2.56 18.06 -4.32
C TYR A 55 -1.13 17.93 -3.75
N GLU A 56 -0.93 17.29 -2.60
CA GLU A 56 0.44 17.01 -2.14
C GLU A 56 1.16 16.07 -3.11
N GLY A 57 2.36 16.44 -3.53
CA GLY A 57 3.16 15.64 -4.47
C GLY A 57 4.01 14.55 -3.81
N SER A 58 4.25 14.65 -2.50
CA SER A 58 4.81 13.60 -1.65
C SER A 58 4.69 14.03 -0.20
N ALA A 59 4.52 13.06 0.71
CA ALA A 59 4.48 13.34 2.14
C ALA A 59 4.78 12.09 2.97
N TYR A 60 5.35 12.31 4.16
CA TYR A 60 5.66 11.27 5.12
C TYR A 60 4.98 11.54 6.46
N TYR A 61 4.05 10.66 6.84
CA TYR A 61 3.32 10.71 8.09
C TYR A 61 3.84 9.60 9.01
N GLU A 62 4.49 9.96 10.10
CA GLU A 62 5.08 9.01 11.05
C GLU A 62 4.61 9.23 12.49
N GLY A 63 4.12 8.18 13.15
CA GLY A 63 3.89 8.23 14.60
C GLY A 63 2.78 9.18 15.06
N ASN A 64 1.95 9.70 14.16
CA ASN A 64 0.89 10.63 14.51
C ASN A 64 -0.28 9.91 15.18
N ILE A 65 -0.94 10.59 16.11
CA ILE A 65 -2.14 10.11 16.79
C ILE A 65 -3.30 11.05 16.40
N ILE A 66 -4.27 10.48 15.70
CA ILE A 66 -5.35 11.20 15.04
C ILE A 66 -6.67 10.52 15.47
N PRO A 67 -7.13 10.71 16.73
CA PRO A 67 -8.14 9.85 17.37
C PRO A 67 -9.56 10.02 16.85
N GLY A 68 -9.81 10.86 15.84
CA GLY A 68 -11.15 11.29 15.44
C GLY A 68 -11.74 12.34 16.39
N SER A 69 -12.83 13.01 15.97
CA SER A 69 -13.51 13.99 16.82
C SER A 69 -14.15 13.29 18.02
N THR A 70 -13.95 13.84 19.22
CA THR A 70 -14.49 13.33 20.49
C THR A 70 -15.66 14.17 21.02
N GLY A 71 -16.14 15.17 20.26
CA GLY A 71 -17.31 15.99 20.62
C GLY A 71 -17.66 17.01 19.52
N GLY A 72 -18.95 17.13 19.19
CA GLY A 72 -19.46 17.97 18.10
C GLY A 72 -19.93 17.19 16.85
N GLN A 73 -20.18 17.90 15.73
CA GLN A 73 -20.55 17.28 14.46
C GLN A 73 -19.47 16.26 14.04
N ALA A 74 -19.88 15.01 13.80
CA ALA A 74 -18.95 13.96 13.45
C ALA A 74 -18.30 14.26 12.08
N PRO A 75 -16.96 14.30 11.98
CA PRO A 75 -16.28 14.52 10.71
C PRO A 75 -16.60 13.35 9.78
N TYR A 76 -16.91 13.60 8.52
CA TYR A 76 -17.22 12.51 7.58
C TYR A 76 -15.97 11.69 7.22
N TYR A 77 -14.79 12.33 7.26
CA TYR A 77 -13.47 11.70 7.10
C TYR A 77 -12.56 12.11 8.27
N VAL A 78 -11.83 11.17 8.90
CA VAL A 78 -10.77 11.55 9.86
C VAL A 78 -9.58 12.12 9.10
N ILE A 79 -9.09 11.36 8.11
CA ILE A 79 -8.09 11.80 7.14
C ILE A 79 -8.74 11.81 5.75
N TYR A 80 -8.62 12.94 5.05
CA TYR A 80 -9.01 13.04 3.64
C TYR A 80 -7.82 13.48 2.80
N MET A 81 -7.45 12.65 1.83
CA MET A 81 -6.36 12.93 0.90
C MET A 81 -6.86 12.98 -0.52
N TYR A 82 -6.62 14.12 -1.14
CA TYR A 82 -7.06 14.42 -2.48
C TYR A 82 -5.87 14.56 -3.42
N TYR A 83 -5.78 13.63 -4.36
CA TYR A 83 -4.71 13.51 -5.34
C TYR A 83 -3.30 13.51 -4.71
N PRO A 84 -2.98 12.52 -3.86
CA PRO A 84 -1.60 12.33 -3.43
C PRO A 84 -0.73 12.05 -4.66
N ASN A 85 0.53 12.50 -4.59
CA ASN A 85 1.50 12.46 -5.68
C ASN A 85 1.10 13.28 -6.92
N TYR A 86 0.36 14.38 -6.73
CA TYR A 86 -0.19 15.16 -7.85
C TYR A 86 0.85 15.67 -8.85
N PHE A 87 2.00 16.18 -8.37
CA PHE A 87 3.03 16.76 -9.23
C PHE A 87 3.97 15.73 -9.88
N GLY A 88 3.60 14.44 -9.89
CA GLY A 88 4.42 13.41 -10.54
C GLY A 88 5.78 13.18 -9.87
N GLY A 89 5.90 13.56 -8.58
CA GLY A 89 7.10 13.33 -7.80
C GLY A 89 7.44 11.84 -7.72
N THR A 90 8.72 11.51 -7.79
CA THR A 90 9.24 10.17 -7.45
C THR A 90 9.17 9.90 -5.94
N GLY A 91 8.86 10.93 -5.14
CA GLY A 91 8.60 10.83 -3.72
C GLY A 91 7.48 9.84 -3.41
N TYR A 92 7.65 9.08 -2.34
CA TYR A 92 6.64 8.16 -1.87
C TYR A 92 5.69 8.89 -0.91
N PHE A 93 4.42 8.53 -0.98
CA PHE A 93 3.43 8.98 -0.01
C PHE A 93 3.28 7.88 1.03
N GLU A 94 3.78 8.10 2.24
CA GLU A 94 3.88 7.02 3.22
C GLU A 94 3.31 7.37 4.58
N PHE A 95 2.52 6.42 5.07
CA PHE A 95 2.01 6.37 6.43
C PHE A 95 2.73 5.28 7.18
N TYR A 96 3.51 5.67 8.18
CA TYR A 96 4.29 4.77 8.99
C TYR A 96 3.91 4.91 10.47
N ASN A 97 3.45 3.82 11.10
CA ASN A 97 3.24 3.77 12.54
C ASN A 97 2.28 4.84 13.11
N ASN A 98 1.25 5.23 12.35
CA ASN A 98 0.23 6.18 12.82
C ASN A 98 -0.93 5.46 13.50
N MET A 99 -1.57 6.12 14.46
CA MET A 99 -2.84 5.72 15.04
C MET A 99 -3.95 6.64 14.54
N VAL A 100 -4.95 6.08 13.87
CA VAL A 100 -6.08 6.83 13.31
C VAL A 100 -7.39 6.29 13.87
N GLY A 101 -8.20 7.18 14.40
CA GLY A 101 -9.48 6.90 15.01
C GLY A 101 -9.39 6.27 16.41
N SER A 102 -10.56 6.08 16.99
CA SER A 102 -10.84 5.60 18.34
C SER A 102 -12.26 5.01 18.39
N GLU A 103 -12.62 4.42 19.53
CA GLU A 103 -13.96 3.86 19.77
C GLU A 103 -15.08 4.91 19.63
N ASN A 104 -14.74 6.18 19.79
CA ASN A 104 -15.68 7.30 19.65
C ASN A 104 -15.65 7.92 18.25
N THR A 105 -14.82 7.40 17.34
CA THR A 105 -14.75 7.90 15.97
C THR A 105 -16.01 7.53 15.19
N ALA A 106 -16.92 8.49 15.08
CA ALA A 106 -18.16 8.38 14.31
C ALA A 106 -17.98 8.69 12.80
N ALA A 107 -16.75 8.90 12.32
CA ALA A 107 -16.50 9.23 10.93
C ALA A 107 -16.91 8.11 9.97
N TYR A 108 -17.39 8.45 8.77
CA TYR A 108 -17.72 7.45 7.75
C TYR A 108 -16.45 6.77 7.23
N TYR A 109 -15.36 7.53 7.09
CA TYR A 109 -14.05 6.98 6.73
C TYR A 109 -12.98 7.33 7.76
N GLY A 110 -12.20 6.34 8.19
CA GLY A 110 -10.98 6.60 8.95
C GLY A 110 -9.95 7.31 8.07
N HIS A 111 -9.76 6.80 6.86
CA HIS A 111 -8.96 7.46 5.86
C HIS A 111 -9.57 7.24 4.48
N TYR A 112 -9.90 8.35 3.81
CA TYR A 112 -10.31 8.38 2.43
C TYR A 112 -9.19 8.89 1.54
N LEU A 113 -8.86 8.12 0.50
CA LEU A 113 -7.88 8.48 -0.51
C LEU A 113 -8.55 8.60 -1.87
N TYR A 114 -8.53 9.81 -2.42
CA TYR A 114 -8.86 10.06 -3.81
C TYR A 114 -7.58 10.11 -4.63
N THR A 115 -7.33 9.09 -5.44
CA THR A 115 -6.08 8.98 -6.23
C THR A 115 -6.36 9.05 -7.72
N TYR A 116 -5.45 9.70 -8.46
CA TYR A 116 -5.51 9.83 -9.91
C TYR A 116 -4.08 9.65 -10.47
N GLY A 117 -3.81 8.56 -11.21
CA GLY A 117 -2.48 8.29 -11.79
C GLY A 117 -1.50 7.53 -10.88
N TYR A 118 -0.20 7.85 -10.97
CA TYR A 118 0.91 7.09 -10.36
C TYR A 118 0.95 7.21 -8.82
N SER A 119 0.23 6.33 -8.14
CA SER A 119 0.22 6.30 -6.67
C SER A 119 1.29 5.33 -6.17
N ASN A 120 2.41 5.84 -5.64
CA ASN A 120 3.40 5.08 -4.84
C ASN A 120 3.05 5.29 -3.36
N ILE A 121 1.89 4.77 -2.97
CA ILE A 121 1.31 5.02 -1.64
C ILE A 121 1.58 3.81 -0.75
N LYS A 122 2.12 4.06 0.44
CA LYS A 122 2.52 3.02 1.37
C LYS A 122 1.85 3.22 2.72
N TYR A 123 1.33 2.13 3.28
CA TYR A 123 0.88 2.05 4.66
C TYR A 123 1.63 0.94 5.36
N LYS A 124 2.39 1.30 6.39
CA LYS A 124 3.20 0.37 7.16
C LYS A 124 2.97 0.58 8.65
N HIS A 125 2.66 -0.50 9.37
CA HIS A 125 2.56 -0.48 10.84
C HIS A 125 1.51 0.47 11.43
N ASN A 126 0.53 0.91 10.65
CA ASN A 126 -0.51 1.80 11.15
C ASN A 126 -1.60 1.03 11.88
N THR A 127 -2.23 1.67 12.86
CA THR A 127 -3.49 1.22 13.47
C THR A 127 -4.59 2.17 13.03
N ILE A 128 -5.63 1.65 12.38
CA ILE A 128 -6.84 2.42 12.07
C ILE A 128 -8.02 1.72 12.72
N HIS A 129 -8.62 2.39 13.70
CA HIS A 129 -9.74 1.89 14.48
C HIS A 129 -10.97 2.78 14.35
N LYS A 130 -12.17 2.19 14.36
CA LYS A 130 -13.45 2.91 14.28
C LYS A 130 -14.51 2.31 15.20
N GLY A 131 -15.32 3.18 15.80
CA GLY A 131 -16.43 2.78 16.68
C GLY A 131 -17.77 2.51 16.01
N ASN A 132 -17.95 2.88 14.74
CA ASN A 132 -19.25 2.80 14.06
C ASN A 132 -19.37 1.63 13.06
N THR A 133 -20.61 1.38 12.62
CA THR A 133 -20.97 0.27 11.72
C THR A 133 -20.84 0.61 10.23
N THR A 134 -20.74 1.90 9.88
CA THR A 134 -20.81 2.37 8.49
C THR A 134 -19.45 2.79 7.92
N GLY A 135 -19.34 2.71 6.59
CA GLY A 135 -18.13 3.07 5.85
C GLY A 135 -16.92 2.19 6.17
N TYR A 136 -15.72 2.76 6.04
CA TYR A 136 -14.47 2.00 5.97
C TYR A 136 -13.38 2.59 6.86
N ASN A 137 -12.44 1.75 7.31
CA ASN A 137 -11.23 2.22 7.98
C ASN A 137 -10.31 2.88 6.95
N LEU A 138 -10.14 2.21 5.81
CA LEU A 138 -9.35 2.70 4.68
C LEU A 138 -10.13 2.52 3.38
N TYR A 139 -10.36 3.62 2.68
CA TYR A 139 -11.10 3.65 1.42
C TYR A 139 -10.25 4.25 0.31
N PHE A 140 -10.03 3.45 -0.73
CA PHE A 140 -9.35 3.90 -1.93
C PHE A 140 -10.38 4.18 -3.03
N TYR A 141 -10.56 5.46 -3.33
CA TYR A 141 -11.15 5.89 -4.58
C TYR A 141 -10.03 6.07 -5.61
N THR A 142 -10.12 5.33 -6.71
CA THR A 142 -9.16 5.44 -7.81
C THR A 142 -9.91 5.47 -9.13
N SER A 143 -9.43 6.28 -10.05
CA SER A 143 -9.92 6.36 -11.42
C SER A 143 -9.11 5.50 -12.40
N THR A 144 -8.00 4.87 -11.98
CA THR A 144 -7.07 4.16 -12.87
C THR A 144 -6.46 2.90 -12.25
N ALA A 145 -6.35 1.83 -13.04
CA ALA A 145 -5.82 0.52 -12.62
C ALA A 145 -4.30 0.47 -12.39
N SER A 146 -3.58 1.59 -12.60
CA SER A 146 -2.11 1.67 -12.54
C SER A 146 -1.55 1.96 -11.15
N ASN A 147 -2.41 2.02 -10.12
CA ASN A 147 -2.04 2.49 -8.79
C ASN A 147 -1.36 1.36 -8.00
N ASN A 148 -0.19 1.64 -7.43
CA ASN A 148 0.58 0.67 -6.63
C ASN A 148 0.46 1.06 -5.15
N ILE A 149 -0.52 0.48 -4.46
CA ILE A 149 -0.66 0.63 -3.02
C ILE A 149 0.04 -0.52 -2.31
N GLU A 150 0.93 -0.18 -1.38
CA GLU A 150 1.59 -1.13 -0.50
C GLU A 150 0.93 -1.08 0.89
N LEU A 151 0.40 -2.22 1.35
CA LEU A 151 -0.12 -2.38 2.71
C LEU A 151 0.71 -3.45 3.43
N GLN A 152 1.42 -3.06 4.49
CA GLN A 152 2.30 -3.96 5.24
C GLN A 152 2.06 -3.79 6.75
N ASN A 153 1.81 -4.90 7.45
CA ASN A 153 1.76 -4.95 8.92
C ASN A 153 0.82 -3.91 9.58
N ASN A 154 -0.30 -3.55 8.93
CA ASN A 154 -1.27 -2.62 9.51
C ASN A 154 -2.35 -3.36 10.30
N ILE A 155 -2.88 -2.71 11.33
CA ILE A 155 -3.99 -3.18 12.14
C ILE A 155 -5.24 -2.37 11.77
N PHE A 156 -6.23 -3.02 11.17
CA PHE A 156 -7.53 -2.41 10.88
C PHE A 156 -8.58 -3.07 11.78
N THR A 157 -9.18 -2.31 12.69
CA THR A 157 -10.13 -2.85 13.67
C THR A 157 -11.38 -1.98 13.78
N ARG A 158 -12.43 -2.56 14.34
CA ARG A 158 -13.69 -1.85 14.61
C ARG A 158 -14.40 -2.47 15.81
N SER A 159 -15.18 -1.66 16.52
CA SER A 159 -15.95 -2.13 17.69
C SER A 159 -17.23 -2.90 17.31
N THR A 160 -17.70 -2.76 16.06
CA THR A 160 -18.94 -3.39 15.56
C THR A 160 -18.71 -4.08 14.21
N SER A 161 -19.65 -4.81 13.63
CA SER A 161 -19.47 -5.45 12.30
C SER A 161 -19.33 -4.47 11.13
N GLY A 162 -18.67 -4.88 10.04
CA GLY A 162 -18.72 -4.25 8.70
C GLY A 162 -17.37 -4.27 7.93
N THR A 163 -17.26 -3.51 6.85
CA THR A 163 -16.12 -3.58 5.91
C THR A 163 -14.95 -2.67 6.26
N LEU A 164 -13.80 -3.25 6.60
CA LEU A 164 -12.60 -2.50 7.03
C LEU A 164 -11.90 -1.75 5.88
N LEU A 165 -11.72 -2.42 4.75
CA LEU A 165 -10.91 -1.93 3.65
C LEU A 165 -11.68 -2.02 2.33
N TYR A 166 -11.67 -0.94 1.55
CA TYR A 166 -12.17 -0.94 0.18
C TYR A 166 -11.05 -0.59 -0.79
N TYR A 167 -10.74 -1.54 -1.67
CA TYR A 167 -9.80 -1.35 -2.76
C TYR A 167 -10.36 -2.02 -4.04
N PRO A 168 -10.83 -1.24 -5.03
CA PRO A 168 -11.57 -1.79 -6.16
C PRO A 168 -10.70 -2.41 -7.26
N TYR A 169 -9.38 -2.24 -7.22
CA TYR A 169 -8.47 -2.70 -8.29
C TYR A 169 -7.52 -3.79 -7.82
N GLN A 170 -7.95 -5.05 -7.89
CA GLN A 170 -7.08 -6.17 -7.54
C GLN A 170 -6.28 -6.59 -8.77
N LYS A 171 -4.94 -6.52 -8.69
CA LYS A 171 -4.08 -7.33 -9.57
C LYS A 171 -4.10 -8.76 -9.03
N LEU A 172 -4.69 -9.68 -9.77
CA LEU A 172 -4.68 -11.11 -9.43
C LEU A 172 -3.25 -11.64 -9.55
N ILE A 173 -2.64 -11.97 -8.41
CA ILE A 173 -1.39 -12.73 -8.36
C ILE A 173 -1.81 -14.21 -8.27
N VAL A 174 -1.69 -14.93 -9.38
CA VAL A 174 -1.94 -16.39 -9.40
C VAL A 174 -0.67 -17.09 -8.91
N SER A 175 -0.73 -17.68 -7.72
CA SER A 175 0.30 -18.58 -7.20
C SER A 175 -0.16 -20.01 -7.41
N GLU A 176 0.37 -20.69 -8.43
CA GLU A 176 0.07 -22.10 -8.72
C GLU A 176 1.15 -23.00 -8.12
N LYS A 177 0.75 -23.92 -7.23
CA LYS A 177 1.64 -24.96 -6.69
C LYS A 177 1.37 -26.27 -7.43
N VAL A 178 2.21 -26.61 -8.40
CA VAL A 178 2.17 -27.92 -9.06
C VAL A 178 3.03 -28.89 -8.26
N THR A 179 2.45 -30.03 -7.88
CA THR A 179 3.18 -31.16 -7.27
C THR A 179 3.15 -32.31 -8.25
N GLU A 180 4.31 -32.65 -8.83
CA GLU A 180 4.45 -33.79 -9.73
C GLU A 180 4.99 -34.99 -8.95
N SER A 181 4.37 -36.15 -9.10
CA SER A 181 4.89 -37.40 -8.54
C SER A 181 6.09 -37.86 -9.34
N ALA A 182 7.21 -38.14 -8.68
CA ALA A 182 8.40 -38.68 -9.32
C ALA A 182 8.11 -40.07 -9.94
N PRO A 183 8.69 -40.41 -11.10
CA PRO A 183 8.56 -41.74 -11.70
C PRO A 183 9.03 -42.83 -10.73
N ALA A 184 8.29 -43.95 -10.67
CA ALA A 184 8.57 -45.05 -9.74
C ALA A 184 9.80 -45.92 -10.13
N SER A 185 10.56 -45.52 -11.15
CA SER A 185 11.68 -46.29 -11.68
C SER A 185 12.93 -45.42 -11.79
N GLU A 186 13.68 -45.31 -10.69
CA GLU A 186 15.14 -45.13 -10.68
C GLU A 186 15.61 -45.28 -9.23
N THR A 187 15.61 -46.54 -8.76
CA THR A 187 16.35 -46.94 -7.57
C THR A 187 17.72 -47.43 -8.02
N GLU A 188 18.67 -46.53 -8.24
CA GLU A 188 20.10 -46.88 -8.12
C GLU A 188 20.94 -45.75 -7.49
N SER A 189 21.45 -46.09 -6.31
CA SER A 189 22.60 -45.63 -5.53
C SER A 189 23.07 -44.16 -5.54
N ASN A 190 23.10 -43.61 -4.31
CA ASN A 190 23.97 -42.57 -3.76
C ASN A 190 23.90 -41.13 -4.33
N ASN A 191 23.31 -40.26 -3.50
CA ASN A 191 23.44 -38.80 -3.47
C ASN A 191 22.63 -37.97 -4.48
N TYR A 192 21.53 -38.48 -5.06
CA TYR A 192 20.60 -37.61 -5.79
C TYR A 192 19.73 -36.80 -4.81
N ILE A 193 20.17 -35.58 -4.50
CA ILE A 193 19.48 -34.62 -3.65
C ILE A 193 18.71 -33.66 -4.57
N GLY A 194 17.38 -33.59 -4.39
CA GLY A 194 16.49 -32.79 -5.23
C GLY A 194 16.79 -31.29 -5.24
N PHE A 195 16.02 -30.55 -6.06
CA PHE A 195 16.19 -29.11 -6.28
C PHE A 195 14.92 -28.34 -5.92
N TYR A 196 15.09 -27.15 -5.32
CA TYR A 196 14.03 -26.14 -5.35
C TYR A 196 14.12 -25.35 -6.66
N ASN A 197 13.03 -25.35 -7.42
CA ASN A 197 12.88 -24.49 -8.59
C ASN A 197 12.16 -23.19 -8.18
N PHE A 198 12.88 -22.08 -8.20
CA PHE A 198 12.29 -20.76 -8.04
C PHE A 198 12.08 -20.15 -9.42
N SER A 199 10.85 -19.72 -9.75
CA SER A 199 10.57 -19.00 -10.99
C SER A 199 9.62 -17.85 -10.75
N PHE A 200 9.88 -16.72 -11.37
CA PHE A 200 9.02 -15.54 -11.32
C PHE A 200 8.86 -15.00 -12.74
N GLY A 201 7.64 -15.00 -13.26
CA GLY A 201 7.39 -14.67 -14.67
C GLY A 201 6.14 -13.84 -14.89
N TYR A 202 6.00 -13.38 -16.13
CA TYR A 202 4.86 -12.59 -16.58
C TYR A 202 4.06 -13.38 -17.62
N LYS A 203 2.73 -13.39 -17.49
CA LYS A 203 1.79 -13.99 -18.44
C LYS A 203 0.97 -12.89 -19.11
N GLN A 204 1.06 -12.81 -20.44
CA GLN A 204 0.33 -11.85 -21.27
C GLN A 204 -0.70 -12.58 -22.14
N LYS A 205 -1.95 -12.15 -22.07
CA LYS A 205 -2.98 -12.57 -23.03
C LYS A 205 -2.70 -11.91 -24.38
N VAL A 206 -2.67 -12.69 -25.45
CA VAL A 206 -2.50 -12.21 -26.83
C VAL A 206 -3.77 -12.35 -27.66
N ALA A 207 -4.68 -13.25 -27.27
CA ALA A 207 -6.04 -13.34 -27.81
C ALA A 207 -7.00 -13.85 -26.72
N LYS A 208 -8.29 -13.97 -27.04
CA LYS A 208 -9.34 -14.41 -26.11
C LYS A 208 -8.96 -15.68 -25.34
N ASP A 209 -8.41 -16.66 -26.06
CA ASP A 209 -8.06 -17.98 -25.54
C ASP A 209 -6.56 -18.30 -25.67
N LYS A 210 -5.72 -17.31 -26.02
CA LYS A 210 -4.27 -17.51 -26.22
C LYS A 210 -3.45 -16.64 -25.30
N SER A 211 -2.43 -17.22 -24.68
CA SER A 211 -1.50 -16.49 -23.82
C SER A 211 -0.06 -16.95 -23.97
N ILE A 212 0.85 -16.01 -23.79
CA ILE A 212 2.29 -16.24 -23.77
C ILE A 212 2.77 -15.93 -22.35
N SER A 213 3.59 -16.81 -21.77
CA SER A 213 4.31 -16.52 -20.53
C SER A 213 5.82 -16.62 -20.71
N ILE A 214 6.53 -15.71 -20.02
CA ILE A 214 7.98 -15.69 -19.93
C ILE A 214 8.34 -15.81 -18.46
N GLU A 215 9.02 -16.90 -18.11
CA GLU A 215 9.31 -17.29 -16.72
C GLU A 215 10.81 -17.60 -16.57
N PRO A 216 11.66 -16.65 -16.16
CA PRO A 216 12.99 -16.98 -15.66
C PRO A 216 12.89 -17.89 -14.44
N PHE A 217 13.80 -18.86 -14.35
CA PHE A 217 13.90 -19.78 -13.23
C PHE A 217 15.34 -19.95 -12.74
N MET A 218 15.47 -20.31 -11.47
CA MET A 218 16.72 -20.69 -10.79
C MET A 218 16.50 -21.97 -10.00
N LYS A 219 17.43 -22.92 -10.16
CA LYS A 219 17.45 -24.17 -9.40
C LYS A 219 18.45 -24.07 -8.27
N VAL A 220 18.02 -24.39 -7.05
CA VAL A 220 18.87 -24.35 -5.85
C VAL A 220 18.92 -25.75 -5.21
N PRO A 221 20.12 -26.32 -4.99
CA PRO A 221 20.28 -27.62 -4.33
C PRO A 221 19.99 -27.54 -2.81
N MET A 222 19.50 -28.64 -2.23
CA MET A 222 18.97 -28.67 -0.85
C MET A 222 20.00 -28.96 0.29
N ARG A 223 21.33 -29.01 0.03
CA ARG A 223 22.37 -29.22 1.08
C ARG A 223 23.58 -28.29 0.92
N GLU A 224 24.35 -28.12 2.01
CA GLU A 224 25.60 -27.34 2.15
C GLU A 224 26.37 -27.11 0.84
N VAL A 225 26.69 -25.85 0.57
CA VAL A 225 27.36 -25.41 -0.65
C VAL A 225 28.84 -25.84 -0.63
N THR A 226 29.13 -27.08 -1.01
CA THR A 226 30.49 -27.50 -1.37
C THR A 226 30.81 -27.04 -2.80
N LYS A 227 32.11 -26.94 -3.16
CA LYS A 227 32.53 -26.50 -4.51
C LYS A 227 31.92 -27.33 -5.65
N ASP A 228 31.57 -28.58 -5.39
CA ASP A 228 30.93 -29.47 -6.36
C ASP A 228 29.43 -29.17 -6.55
N ASN A 229 28.74 -28.64 -5.51
CA ASN A 229 27.32 -28.28 -5.56
C ASN A 229 27.06 -26.97 -6.35
N LEU A 230 28.07 -26.11 -6.51
CA LEU A 230 28.00 -24.90 -7.34
C LEU A 230 27.79 -25.21 -8.83
N ARG A 231 28.24 -26.37 -9.30
CA ARG A 231 28.05 -26.81 -10.71
C ARG A 231 26.62 -27.23 -11.03
N LEU A 232 25.78 -27.45 -10.02
CA LEU A 232 24.38 -27.88 -10.16
C LEU A 232 23.38 -26.73 -10.05
N MET A 233 23.85 -25.52 -9.74
CA MET A 233 23.02 -24.31 -9.84
C MET A 233 22.76 -24.00 -11.31
N GLY A 234 21.47 -24.02 -11.70
CA GLY A 234 21.04 -23.77 -13.06
C GLY A 234 20.07 -22.59 -13.13
N THR A 235 20.33 -21.64 -14.02
CA THR A 235 19.39 -20.58 -14.39
C THR A 235 18.88 -20.82 -15.80
N GLY A 236 17.65 -20.44 -16.09
CA GLY A 236 17.12 -20.49 -17.45
C GLY A 236 15.85 -19.68 -17.61
N VAL A 237 15.29 -19.69 -18.82
CA VAL A 237 14.04 -19.02 -19.15
C VAL A 237 13.08 -20.05 -19.74
N LYS A 238 11.88 -20.17 -19.17
CA LYS A 238 10.78 -20.94 -19.73
C LYS A 238 9.90 -20.01 -20.56
N LEU A 239 9.59 -20.43 -21.77
CA LEU A 239 8.58 -19.82 -22.63
C LEU A 239 7.40 -20.79 -22.69
N LYS A 240 6.20 -20.37 -22.26
CA LYS A 240 4.98 -21.16 -22.44
C LYS A 240 4.05 -20.49 -23.42
N PHE A 241 3.46 -21.31 -24.28
CA PHE A 241 2.45 -20.92 -25.24
C PHE A 241 1.20 -21.74 -24.94
N ASP A 242 0.17 -21.10 -24.39
CA ASP A 242 -1.13 -21.75 -24.19
C ASP A 242 -1.98 -21.44 -25.43
N PHE A 243 -2.35 -22.50 -26.17
CA PHE A 243 -3.12 -22.47 -27.43
C PHE A 243 -4.55 -22.96 -27.25
#